data_AF-N2BMM3-F1
#
_entry.id   AF-N2BMM3-F1
#
_cell.length_a   1.000
_cell.length_b   1.000
_cell.length_c   1.000
_cell.angle_alpha   90.00
_cell.angle_beta   90.00
_cell.angle_gamma   90.00
#
_symmetry.space_group_name_H-M   'P 1'
#
loop_
_entity.id
_entity.type
_entity.pdbx_description
1 polymer ?
#
loop_
_entity_poly.entity_id
_entity_poly.type
_entity_poly.pdbx_seq_one_letter_code
_entity_poly.pdbx_strand_id
1 'polypeptide(L)'
;MKVIRNINNNVAVCLDDNNHEVIAFGKGIGFQKAPYEIALSQIERTYYNLEPHYIALLDELPEGVMDVTSEIVQKGSSYLKIEFNTVFWFSLCDHINYAIENLKKGLVVSNPMTNEIRHLYEREMQLGKWAIRHIEKSCR
;
A
#
# COMPACT_ATOMS: atom_id res chain seq x y z
N MET A 1 -8.06 18.88 -10.54
CA MET A 1 -8.46 18.19 -9.30
C MET A 1 -7.94 18.99 -8.14
N LYS A 2 -8.76 19.19 -7.11
CA LYS A 2 -8.46 20.09 -5.99
C LYS A 2 -8.15 19.31 -4.73
N VAL A 3 -6.96 19.45 -4.17
CA VAL A 3 -6.61 18.90 -2.86
C VAL A 3 -7.31 19.73 -1.77
N ILE A 4 -8.03 19.06 -0.87
CA ILE A 4 -8.77 19.71 0.23
C ILE A 4 -8.25 19.34 1.62
N ARG A 5 -7.61 18.17 1.77
CA ARG A 5 -7.00 17.72 3.03
C ARG A 5 -5.87 16.76 2.73
N ASN A 6 -4.72 16.92 3.39
CA ASN A 6 -3.61 15.96 3.29
C ASN A 6 -3.84 14.82 4.28
N ILE A 7 -3.51 13.59 3.88
CA ILE A 7 -3.49 12.42 4.76
C ILE A 7 -2.04 12.23 5.22
N ASN A 8 -1.13 11.98 4.28
CA ASN A 8 0.31 11.92 4.54
C ASN A 8 1.08 12.58 3.38
N ASN A 9 2.40 12.47 3.31
CA ASN A 9 3.22 13.11 2.26
C ASN A 9 2.79 12.77 0.82
N ASN A 10 2.23 11.58 0.58
CA ASN A 10 1.92 11.06 -0.75
C ASN A 10 0.43 10.78 -0.98
N VAL A 11 -0.41 11.07 0.01
CA VAL A 11 -1.84 10.77 -0.04
C VAL A 11 -2.63 11.98 0.40
N ALA A 12 -3.66 12.34 -0.38
CA ALA A 12 -4.53 13.45 -0.06
C ALA A 12 -5.98 13.18 -0.45
N VAL A 13 -6.90 13.78 0.31
CA VAL A 13 -8.30 13.89 -0.06
C VAL A 13 -8.45 15.04 -1.05
N CYS A 14 -9.07 14.73 -2.19
CA CYS A 14 -9.29 15.66 -3.28
C CYS A 14 -10.76 15.75 -3.67
N LEU A 15 -11.12 16.80 -4.39
CA LEU A 15 -12.36 16.93 -5.14
C LEU A 15 -12.06 16.78 -6.64
N ASP A 16 -12.73 15.84 -7.29
CA ASP A 16 -12.71 15.73 -8.75
C ASP A 16 -13.53 16.87 -9.41
N ASP A 17 -13.57 16.89 -10.74
CA ASP A 17 -14.24 17.95 -11.51
C ASP A 17 -15.77 17.99 -11.28
N ASN A 18 -16.36 16.94 -10.70
CA ASN A 18 -17.77 16.86 -10.33
C ASN A 18 -18.02 17.13 -8.84
N ASN A 19 -17.01 17.62 -8.09
CA ASN A 19 -17.04 17.79 -6.63
C ASN A 19 -17.25 16.48 -5.85
N HIS A 20 -16.89 15.32 -6.42
CA HIS A 20 -16.85 14.08 -5.64
C HIS A 20 -15.55 13.98 -4.85
N GLU A 21 -15.66 13.53 -3.59
CA GLU A 21 -14.49 13.24 -2.77
C GLU A 21 -13.77 11.99 -3.29
N VAL A 22 -12.46 12.12 -3.45
CA VAL A 22 -11.60 11.05 -3.95
C VAL A 22 -10.29 11.04 -3.16
N ILE A 23 -9.83 9.86 -2.79
CA ILE A 23 -8.50 9.69 -2.19
C ILE A 23 -7.50 9.54 -3.32
N ALA A 24 -6.57 10.48 -3.42
CA ALA A 24 -5.53 10.47 -4.44
C ALA A 24 -4.18 10.09 -3.84
N PHE A 25 -3.41 9.35 -4.63
CA PHE A 25 -2.04 8.93 -4.36
C PHE A 25 -1.12 9.55 -5.41
N GLY A 26 0.03 10.02 -4.97
CA GLY A 26 1.07 10.54 -5.84
C GLY A 26 2.24 11.04 -5.03
N LYS A 27 3.45 10.92 -5.58
CA LYS A 27 4.65 11.39 -4.88
C LYS A 27 4.58 12.88 -4.51
N GLY A 28 4.63 13.18 -3.21
CA GLY A 28 4.69 14.52 -2.65
C GLY A 28 3.38 15.32 -2.68
N ILE A 29 2.24 14.72 -3.02
CA ILE A 29 0.97 15.45 -3.15
C ILE A 29 0.35 15.88 -1.81
N GLY A 30 0.81 15.35 -0.69
CA GLY A 30 0.40 15.83 0.63
C GLY A 30 1.41 16.77 1.29
N PHE A 31 2.49 17.14 0.59
CA PHE A 31 3.51 18.02 1.14
C PHE A 31 3.08 19.49 1.17
N GLN A 32 2.31 19.93 0.16
CA GLN A 32 1.82 21.31 0.09
C GLN A 32 0.63 21.52 1.03
N LYS A 33 0.53 22.70 1.64
CA LYS A 33 -0.60 23.04 2.53
C LYS A 33 -1.89 23.13 1.73
N ALA A 34 -2.86 22.26 2.05
CA ALA A 34 -4.20 22.31 1.49
C ALA A 34 -4.97 23.60 1.91
N PRO A 35 -5.91 24.11 1.08
CA PRO A 35 -6.30 23.57 -0.22
C PRO A 35 -5.45 24.12 -1.39
N TYR A 36 -5.28 23.32 -2.44
CA TYR A 36 -4.58 23.73 -3.67
C TYR A 36 -5.00 22.89 -4.89
N GLU A 37 -4.69 23.34 -6.10
CA GLU A 37 -4.95 22.60 -7.35
C GLU A 37 -3.78 21.68 -7.71
N ILE A 38 -4.08 20.45 -8.14
CA ILE A 38 -3.08 19.49 -8.60
C ILE A 38 -3.35 19.02 -10.02
N ALA A 39 -2.28 18.90 -10.80
CA ALA A 39 -2.33 18.35 -12.15
C ALA A 39 -2.54 16.83 -12.10
N LEU A 40 -3.38 16.29 -13.01
CA LEU A 40 -3.62 14.85 -13.10
C LEU A 40 -2.34 14.05 -13.37
N SER A 41 -1.32 14.64 -14.00
CA SER A 41 -0.02 14.02 -14.23
C SER A 41 0.78 13.73 -12.96
N GLN A 42 0.43 14.34 -11.83
CA GLN A 42 1.05 14.09 -10.53
C GLN A 42 0.33 12.99 -9.74
N ILE A 43 -0.76 12.45 -10.29
CA ILE A 43 -1.60 11.46 -9.62
C ILE A 43 -1.29 10.10 -10.21
N GLU A 44 -0.88 9.19 -9.34
CA GLU A 44 -0.55 7.82 -9.70
C GLU A 44 -1.78 6.92 -9.62
N ARG A 45 -2.65 7.18 -8.64
CA ARG A 45 -3.84 6.38 -8.40
C ARG A 45 -4.89 7.16 -7.61
N THR A 46 -6.16 6.82 -7.83
CA THR A 46 -7.29 7.37 -7.08
C THR A 46 -8.24 6.28 -6.61
N TYR A 47 -8.92 6.53 -5.49
CA TYR A 47 -9.98 5.68 -4.98
C TYR A 47 -11.19 6.48 -4.56
N TYR A 48 -12.35 6.01 -5.00
CA TYR A 48 -13.65 6.52 -4.59
C TYR A 48 -14.24 5.62 -3.50
N ASN A 49 -15.07 6.19 -2.63
CA ASN A 49 -15.86 5.47 -1.63
C ASN A 49 -15.02 4.56 -0.71
N LEU A 50 -13.82 5.00 -0.35
CA LEU A 50 -12.97 4.26 0.57
C LEU A 50 -13.55 4.37 1.99
N GLU A 51 -13.66 3.23 2.68
CA GLU A 51 -14.17 3.23 4.05
C GLU A 51 -13.25 4.02 5.01
N PRO A 52 -13.81 4.71 6.03
CA PRO A 52 -13.04 5.56 6.93
C PRO A 52 -11.86 4.88 7.62
N HIS A 53 -11.98 3.58 7.90
CA HIS A 53 -10.93 2.82 8.58
C HIS A 53 -9.67 2.66 7.70
N TYR A 54 -9.82 2.54 6.38
CA TYR A 54 -8.67 2.52 5.46
C TYR A 54 -8.03 3.90 5.32
N ILE A 55 -8.81 4.98 5.42
CA ILE A 55 -8.26 6.34 5.43
C ILE A 55 -7.40 6.55 6.67
N ALA A 56 -7.87 6.10 7.85
CA ALA A 56 -7.08 6.17 9.08
C ALA A 56 -5.79 5.34 9.00
N LEU A 57 -5.88 4.13 8.43
CA LEU A 57 -4.71 3.26 8.23
C LEU A 57 -3.62 3.95 7.38
N LEU A 58 -3.99 4.74 6.36
CA LEU A 58 -3.02 5.43 5.50
C LEU A 58 -2.18 6.49 6.25
N ASP A 59 -2.69 7.04 7.35
CA ASP A 59 -1.96 8.00 8.18
C ASP A 59 -0.90 7.31 9.05
N GLU A 60 -1.15 6.06 9.44
CA GLU A 60 -0.26 5.26 10.29
C GLU A 60 0.82 4.49 9.50
N LEU A 61 0.57 4.22 8.21
CA LEU A 61 1.46 3.42 7.38
C LEU A 61 2.70 4.22 6.93
N PRO A 62 3.92 3.70 7.14
CA PRO A 62 5.12 4.31 6.56
C PRO A 62 5.07 4.32 5.03
N GLU A 63 5.54 5.40 4.42
CA GLU A 63 5.64 5.58 2.96
C GLU A 63 6.31 4.39 2.27
N GLY A 64 7.48 3.96 2.78
CA GLY A 64 8.20 2.81 2.23
C GLY A 64 7.40 1.50 2.25
N VAL A 65 6.47 1.32 3.20
CA VAL A 65 5.59 0.15 3.24
C VAL A 65 4.53 0.22 2.15
N MET A 66 3.93 1.38 1.93
CA MET A 66 2.94 1.57 0.86
C MET A 66 3.56 1.39 -0.53
N ASP A 67 4.77 1.92 -0.74
CA ASP A 67 5.49 1.82 -2.00
C ASP A 67 5.88 0.37 -2.29
N VAL A 68 6.55 -0.30 -1.34
CA VAL A 68 6.98 -1.70 -1.52
C VAL A 68 5.78 -2.63 -1.72
N THR A 69 4.66 -2.36 -1.04
CA THR A 69 3.43 -3.14 -1.21
C THR A 69 2.87 -2.98 -2.63
N SER A 70 2.86 -1.77 -3.16
CA SER A 70 2.42 -1.50 -4.54
C SER A 70 3.26 -2.27 -5.56
N GLU A 71 4.58 -2.31 -5.37
CA GLU A 71 5.50 -3.06 -6.22
C GLU A 71 5.31 -4.59 -6.10
N ILE A 72 5.05 -5.08 -4.88
CA ILE A 72 4.73 -6.51 -4.64
C ILE A 72 3.42 -6.89 -5.32
N VAL A 73 2.36 -6.08 -5.18
CA VAL A 73 1.06 -6.31 -5.81
C VAL A 73 1.19 -6.29 -7.34
N GLN A 74 1.90 -5.31 -7.91
CA GLN A 74 2.11 -5.21 -9.34
C GLN A 74 2.88 -6.42 -9.91
N LYS A 75 3.96 -6.82 -9.24
CA LYS A 75 4.71 -8.01 -9.63
C LYS A 75 3.86 -9.27 -9.47
N GLY A 76 3.13 -9.37 -8.37
CA GLY A 76 2.24 -10.49 -8.08
C GLY A 76 1.18 -10.67 -9.16
N SER A 77 0.52 -9.59 -9.57
CA SER A 77 -0.48 -9.62 -10.65
C SER A 77 0.13 -10.10 -11.95
N SER A 78 1.30 -9.58 -12.31
CA SER A 78 2.00 -9.95 -13.54
C SER A 78 2.49 -11.41 -13.51
N TYR A 79 2.97 -11.87 -12.36
CA TYR A 79 3.57 -13.18 -12.15
C TYR A 79 2.53 -14.27 -12.01
N LEU A 80 1.46 -14.05 -11.24
CA LEU A 80 0.38 -15.01 -10.99
C LEU A 80 -0.74 -14.97 -12.03
N LYS A 81 -0.79 -13.90 -12.85
CA LYS A 81 -1.85 -13.66 -13.85
C LYS A 81 -3.24 -13.47 -13.22
N ILE A 82 -3.29 -12.71 -12.14
CA ILE A 82 -4.51 -12.34 -11.42
C ILE A 82 -4.56 -10.85 -11.15
N GLU A 83 -5.76 -10.31 -10.96
CA GLU A 83 -5.94 -8.96 -10.45
C GLU A 83 -6.21 -9.01 -8.95
N PHE A 84 -5.43 -8.24 -8.19
CA PHE A 84 -5.71 -8.04 -6.77
C PHE A 84 -6.69 -6.90 -6.60
N ASN A 85 -7.67 -7.08 -5.73
CA ASN A 85 -8.57 -6.00 -5.37
C ASN A 85 -7.87 -4.97 -4.47
N THR A 86 -8.49 -3.80 -4.34
CA THR A 86 -8.00 -2.71 -3.49
C THR A 86 -7.83 -3.13 -2.03
N VAL A 87 -8.77 -3.91 -1.49
CA VAL A 87 -8.75 -4.38 -0.10
C VAL A 87 -7.48 -5.19 0.18
N PHE A 88 -7.06 -6.05 -0.75
CA PHE A 88 -5.83 -6.83 -0.64
C PHE A 88 -4.60 -5.94 -0.47
N TRP A 89 -4.51 -4.83 -1.21
CA TRP A 89 -3.40 -3.89 -1.07
C TRP A 89 -3.35 -3.29 0.35
N PHE A 90 -4.49 -2.85 0.90
CA PHE A 90 -4.56 -2.33 2.27
C PHE A 90 -4.19 -3.38 3.31
N SER A 91 -4.75 -4.60 3.19
CA SER A 91 -4.44 -5.70 4.11
C SER A 91 -2.97 -6.11 4.05
N LEU A 92 -2.36 -6.08 2.87
CA LEU A 92 -0.94 -6.40 2.71
C LEU A 92 -0.04 -5.30 3.29
N CYS A 93 -0.39 -4.02 3.12
CA CYS A 93 0.32 -2.92 3.78
C CYS A 93 0.33 -3.10 5.30
N ASP A 94 -0.84 -3.32 5.90
CA ASP A 94 -0.99 -3.54 7.34
C ASP A 94 -0.18 -4.76 7.81
N HIS A 95 -0.27 -5.88 7.08
CA HIS A 95 0.47 -7.09 7.40
C HIS A 95 1.99 -6.89 7.35
N ILE A 96 2.50 -6.21 6.32
CA ILE A 96 3.94 -5.91 6.18
C ILE A 96 4.39 -4.97 7.30
N ASN A 97 3.63 -3.91 7.59
CA ASN A 97 3.95 -2.98 8.67
C ASN A 97 4.02 -3.72 10.02
N TYR A 98 3.00 -4.53 10.32
CA TYR A 98 2.94 -5.33 11.54
C TYR A 98 4.11 -6.31 11.65
N ALA A 99 4.48 -6.99 10.56
CA ALA A 99 5.61 -7.92 10.53
C ALA A 99 6.95 -7.20 10.79
N ILE A 100 7.15 -6.01 10.22
CA ILE A 100 8.34 -5.18 10.45
C ILE A 100 8.40 -4.74 11.92
N GLU A 101 7.29 -4.25 12.48
CA GLU A 101 7.24 -3.79 13.87
C GLU A 101 7.47 -4.93 14.87
N ASN A 102 6.96 -6.13 14.61
CA ASN A 102 7.26 -7.31 15.42
C ASN A 102 8.74 -7.68 15.37
N LEU A 103 9.35 -7.66 14.18
CA LEU A 103 10.76 -7.97 14.03
C LEU A 103 11.64 -6.97 14.79
N LYS A 104 11.31 -5.67 14.75
CA LYS A 104 11.99 -4.62 15.55
C LYS A 104 11.88 -4.87 17.06
N LYS A 105 10.78 -5.47 17.52
CA LYS A 105 10.57 -5.87 18.92
C LYS A 105 11.24 -7.21 19.29
N GLY A 106 11.92 -7.86 18.35
CA GLY A 106 12.51 -9.19 18.54
C GLY A 106 11.49 -10.33 18.60
N LEU A 107 10.24 -10.07 18.16
CA LEU A 107 9.19 -11.07 18.11
C LEU A 107 9.26 -11.83 16.77
N VAL A 108 9.63 -13.10 16.84
CA VAL A 108 9.67 -13.99 15.67
C VAL A 108 8.45 -14.90 15.70
N VAL A 109 7.58 -14.75 14.69
CA VAL A 109 6.39 -15.58 14.51
C VAL A 109 6.71 -16.73 13.56
N SER A 110 6.45 -17.97 13.98
CA SER A 110 6.53 -19.15 13.11
C SER A 110 5.13 -19.55 12.63
N ASN A 111 5.02 -19.97 11.36
CA ASN A 111 3.77 -20.50 10.81
C ASN A 111 3.83 -22.04 10.80
N PRO A 112 2.99 -22.75 11.58
CA PRO A 112 3.01 -24.21 11.64
C PRO A 112 2.65 -24.87 10.30
N MET A 113 1.96 -24.16 9.40
CA MET A 113 1.52 -24.65 8.09
C MET A 113 2.49 -24.32 6.95
N THR A 114 3.73 -23.93 7.26
CA THR A 114 4.69 -23.47 6.25
C THR A 114 4.95 -24.50 5.16
N ASN A 115 4.97 -25.80 5.50
CA ASN A 115 5.27 -26.87 4.54
C ASN A 115 4.08 -27.13 3.61
N GLU A 116 2.87 -27.12 4.16
CA GLU A 116 1.60 -27.29 3.45
C GLU A 116 1.39 -26.14 2.48
N ILE A 117 1.58 -24.89 2.92
CA ILE A 117 1.49 -23.70 2.07
C ILE A 117 2.55 -23.76 0.96
N ARG A 118 3.78 -24.20 1.29
CA ARG A 118 4.85 -24.40 0.29
C ARG A 118 4.46 -25.37 -0.81
N HIS A 119 3.81 -26.47 -0.45
CA HIS A 119 3.43 -27.50 -1.39
C HIS A 119 2.20 -27.11 -2.23
N LEU A 120 1.20 -26.48 -1.61
CA LEU A 120 -0.05 -26.11 -2.28
C LEU A 120 0.08 -24.85 -3.14
N TYR A 121 0.94 -23.91 -2.74
CA TYR A 121 1.04 -22.57 -3.33
C TYR A 121 2.50 -22.23 -3.71
N GLU A 122 3.10 -23.09 -4.54
CA GLU A 122 4.52 -22.97 -4.89
C GLU A 122 4.86 -21.61 -5.52
N ARG A 123 4.01 -21.10 -6.41
CA ARG A 123 4.25 -19.83 -7.11
C ARG A 123 4.14 -18.66 -6.15
N GLU A 124 3.09 -18.62 -5.34
CA GLU A 124 2.85 -17.62 -4.31
C GLU A 124 4.00 -17.61 -3.29
N MET A 125 4.52 -18.79 -2.94
CA MET A 125 5.68 -18.92 -2.04
C MET A 125 6.97 -18.39 -2.65
N GLN A 126 7.19 -18.54 -3.96
CA GLN A 126 8.31 -17.89 -4.62
C GLN A 126 8.14 -16.36 -4.68
N LEU A 127 6.92 -15.88 -4.92
CA LEU A 127 6.60 -14.46 -4.86
C LEU A 127 6.83 -13.90 -3.45
N GLY A 128 6.38 -14.59 -2.40
CA GLY A 128 6.59 -14.19 -1.00
C GLY A 128 8.06 -14.13 -0.63
N LYS A 129 8.88 -15.11 -1.03
CA LYS A 129 10.34 -15.06 -0.84
C LYS A 129 10.99 -13.89 -1.57
N TRP A 130 10.53 -13.58 -2.77
CA TRP A 130 10.98 -12.39 -3.49
C TRP A 130 10.56 -11.11 -2.75
N ALA A 131 9.32 -11.06 -2.26
CA ALA A 131 8.76 -9.91 -1.54
C ALA A 131 9.56 -9.61 -0.27
N ILE A 132 9.92 -10.64 0.51
CA ILE A 132 10.77 -10.48 1.70
C ILE A 132 12.10 -9.80 1.35
N ARG A 133 12.82 -10.31 0.35
CA ARG A 133 14.09 -9.70 -0.11
C ARG A 133 13.92 -8.27 -0.62
N HIS A 134 12.74 -7.97 -1.15
CA HIS A 134 12.41 -6.65 -1.69
C HIS A 134 12.11 -5.66 -0.56
N ILE A 135 11.38 -6.09 0.46
CA ILE A 135 11.12 -5.35 1.71
C ILE A 135 12.43 -5.03 2.43
N GLU A 136 13.32 -6.00 2.61
CA GLU A 136 14.63 -5.81 3.28
C GLU A 136 15.50 -4.75 2.60
N LYS A 137 15.35 -4.56 1.29
CA LYS A 137 16.10 -3.54 0.52
C LYS A 137 15.46 -2.17 0.60
N SER A 138 14.13 -2.11 0.68
CA SER A 138 13.36 -0.88 0.52
C SER A 138 13.01 -0.21 1.86
N CYS A 139 12.87 -1.00 2.93
CA CYS A 139 12.41 -0.55 4.25
C CYS A 139 13.50 -0.69 5.32
N ARG A 140 14.68 -0.12 5.09
CA ARG A 140 15.78 -0.09 6.08
C ARG A 140 15.49 0.80 7.28
#